data_AF-A0A915L1G9-F1
#
_entry.id   AF-A0A915L1G9-F1
#
_cell.length_a   1.000
_cell.length_b   1.000
_cell.length_c   1.000
_cell.angle_alpha   90.00
_cell.angle_beta   90.00
_cell.angle_gamma   90.00
#
_symmetry.space_group_name_H-M   'P 1'
#
loop_
_entity.id
_entity.type
_entity.pdbx_description
1 polymer ?
#
loop_
_entity_poly.entity_id
_entity_poly.type
_entity_poly.pdbx_seq_one_letter_code
_entity_poly.pdbx_strand_id
1 'polypeptide(L)'
;MWRGVYLARYSDYIAVGQLANLVKVPDEVPLHVAAMLPGGASFAYSAARQSDPVVRSFVRLVGQCNLLIAGAGGLGLWLLKLLRYIFYDLVQEKFEEHLIVRTLDAVRTGVHVIYDFASLPRTMTRSLHCLAEGGVLFIGGLSGNDVVLPIKLMAKNRLAVIGIEHGTIEQLKSLIKLIAHHNVEPPEYKVYPCKQAPLVMKQLSHSEVEGRAVLDLGFDLPTED
;
A
#
# COMPACT_ATOMS: atom_id res chain seq x y z
N MET A 1 19.88 -5.42 -22.91
CA MET A 1 19.60 -6.37 -21.80
C MET A 1 18.15 -6.30 -21.30
N TRP A 2 17.40 -7.41 -21.15
CA TRP A 2 16.01 -7.41 -20.63
C TRP A 2 15.99 -7.48 -19.09
N ARG A 3 15.44 -6.46 -18.43
CA ARG A 3 15.23 -6.42 -16.97
C ARG A 3 13.74 -6.56 -16.66
N GLY A 4 13.37 -7.54 -15.85
CA GLY A 4 11.99 -7.81 -15.45
C GLY A 4 11.86 -8.05 -13.96
N VAL A 5 10.71 -7.69 -13.38
CA VAL A 5 10.42 -7.93 -11.95
C VAL A 5 9.34 -9.00 -11.83
N TYR A 6 9.56 -9.97 -10.93
CA TYR A 6 8.63 -11.05 -10.62
C TYR A 6 8.34 -11.12 -9.11
N LEU A 7 7.19 -11.68 -8.73
CA LEU A 7 6.76 -11.83 -7.34
C LEU A 7 7.55 -12.94 -6.61
N ALA A 8 8.35 -12.52 -5.63
CA ALA A 8 8.84 -13.27 -4.46
C ALA A 8 9.66 -14.55 -4.73
N ARG A 9 10.98 -14.41 -4.99
CA ARG A 9 12.01 -15.41 -4.64
C ARG A 9 13.37 -14.74 -4.38
N TYR A 10 14.08 -15.21 -3.37
CA TYR A 10 15.51 -14.96 -3.20
C TYR A 10 16.27 -16.06 -3.94
N SER A 11 16.50 -15.85 -5.23
CA SER A 11 17.23 -16.80 -6.08
C SER A 11 17.93 -16.07 -7.20
N ASP A 12 18.99 -16.69 -7.73
CA ASP A 12 19.76 -16.08 -8.81
C ASP A 12 19.00 -16.09 -10.14
N TYR A 13 18.16 -17.11 -10.33
CA TYR A 13 17.32 -17.27 -11.50
C TYR A 13 15.88 -17.56 -11.08
N ILE A 14 14.91 -17.04 -11.85
CA ILE A 14 13.48 -17.28 -11.66
C ILE A 14 12.89 -17.69 -13.01
N ALA A 15 12.30 -18.89 -13.06
CA ALA A 15 11.50 -19.29 -14.20
C ALA A 15 10.13 -18.60 -14.14
N VAL A 16 9.72 -17.96 -15.24
CA VAL A 16 8.40 -17.34 -15.37
C VAL A 16 7.56 -18.17 -16.33
N GLY A 17 6.43 -18.69 -15.84
CA GLY A 17 5.61 -19.64 -16.60
C GLY A 17 4.96 -19.05 -17.86
N GLN A 18 4.76 -17.73 -17.91
CA GLN A 18 4.19 -17.04 -19.07
C GLN A 18 4.86 -15.67 -19.26
N LEU A 19 5.22 -15.36 -20.51
CA LEU A 19 5.82 -14.06 -20.87
C LEU A 19 4.92 -12.87 -20.48
N ALA A 20 3.60 -13.06 -20.46
CA ALA A 20 2.65 -12.03 -20.03
C ALA A 20 2.88 -11.56 -18.58
N ASN A 21 3.46 -12.39 -17.73
CA ASN A 21 3.78 -12.09 -16.33
C ASN A 21 5.11 -11.35 -16.16
N LEU A 22 5.83 -11.07 -17.25
CA LEU A 22 7.03 -10.24 -17.26
C LEU A 22 6.68 -8.81 -17.65
N VAL A 23 7.19 -7.86 -16.85
CA VAL A 23 7.09 -6.43 -17.17
C VAL A 23 8.48 -5.87 -17.31
N LYS A 24 8.75 -5.25 -18.47
CA LYS A 24 10.03 -4.58 -18.74
C LYS A 24 10.16 -3.34 -17.86
N VAL A 25 11.28 -3.25 -17.14
CA VAL A 25 11.65 -2.06 -16.38
C VAL A 25 12.39 -1.09 -17.30
N PRO A 26 11.96 0.18 -17.42
CA PRO A 26 12.71 1.23 -18.12
C PRO A 26 14.07 1.48 -17.46
N ASP A 27 15.07 1.88 -18.23
CA ASP A 27 16.44 2.05 -17.74
C ASP A 27 16.55 3.21 -16.73
N GLU A 28 15.61 4.15 -16.78
CA GLU A 28 15.50 5.29 -15.86
C GLU A 28 14.98 4.89 -14.48
N VAL A 29 14.33 3.73 -14.35
CA VAL A 29 13.78 3.25 -13.08
C VAL A 29 14.80 2.35 -12.37
N PRO A 30 15.33 2.76 -11.20
CA PRO A 30 16.28 1.93 -10.49
C PRO A 30 15.69 0.57 -10.09
N LEU A 31 16.46 -0.50 -10.24
CA LEU A 31 15.99 -1.87 -9.99
C LEU A 31 15.49 -2.08 -8.55
N HIS A 32 16.11 -1.44 -7.56
CA HIS A 32 15.65 -1.51 -6.18
C HIS A 32 14.27 -0.86 -5.99
N VAL A 33 13.94 0.18 -6.76
CA VAL A 33 12.58 0.76 -6.79
C VAL A 33 11.62 -0.18 -7.50
N ALA A 34 12.00 -0.68 -8.67
CA ALA A 34 11.19 -1.60 -9.46
C ALA A 34 10.84 -2.88 -8.67
N ALA A 35 11.77 -3.40 -7.85
CA ALA A 35 11.59 -4.56 -7.00
C ALA A 35 10.45 -4.39 -5.96
N MET A 36 10.12 -3.16 -5.57
CA MET A 36 9.04 -2.88 -4.63
C MET A 36 7.65 -2.86 -5.29
N LEU A 37 7.59 -2.77 -6.63
CA LEU A 37 6.33 -2.49 -7.34
C LEU A 37 5.36 -3.68 -7.38
N PRO A 38 5.74 -4.90 -7.81
CA PRO A 38 4.76 -5.98 -8.02
C PRO A 38 4.02 -6.43 -6.77
N GLY A 39 4.63 -6.27 -5.59
CA GLY A 39 4.03 -6.61 -4.31
C GLY A 39 3.33 -5.40 -3.69
N GLY A 40 4.10 -4.64 -2.90
CA GLY A 40 3.56 -3.59 -2.04
C GLY A 40 2.86 -2.47 -2.81
N ALA A 41 3.52 -1.93 -3.84
CA ALA A 41 2.96 -0.79 -4.57
C ALA A 41 1.71 -1.17 -5.37
N SER A 42 1.71 -2.31 -6.08
CA SER A 42 0.56 -2.78 -6.84
C SER A 42 -0.66 -3.04 -5.95
N PHE A 43 -0.46 -3.63 -4.76
CA PHE A 43 -1.56 -3.85 -3.83
C PHE A 43 -2.13 -2.53 -3.26
N ALA A 44 -1.26 -1.59 -2.91
CA ALA A 44 -1.67 -0.25 -2.49
C ALA A 44 -2.39 0.52 -3.62
N TYR A 45 -1.95 0.37 -4.86
CA TYR A 45 -2.58 1.01 -6.03
C TYR A 45 -3.97 0.43 -6.31
N SER A 46 -4.11 -0.89 -6.19
CA SER A 46 -5.42 -1.54 -6.25
C SER A 46 -6.37 -0.99 -5.19
N ALA A 47 -5.92 -0.90 -3.93
CA ALA A 47 -6.71 -0.32 -2.83
C ALA A 47 -7.16 1.12 -3.13
N ALA A 48 -6.26 1.98 -3.63
CA ALA A 48 -6.58 3.36 -3.95
C ALA A 48 -7.55 3.49 -5.14
N ARG A 49 -7.42 2.63 -6.15
CA ARG A 49 -8.33 2.61 -7.31
C ARG A 49 -9.71 2.06 -6.94
N GLN A 50 -9.77 1.05 -6.07
CA GLN A 50 -11.01 0.46 -5.61
C GLN A 50 -11.80 1.42 -4.70
N SER A 51 -11.11 2.27 -3.93
CA SER A 51 -11.75 3.26 -3.06
C SER A 51 -12.14 4.56 -3.75
N ASP A 52 -11.59 4.87 -4.93
CA ASP A 52 -11.90 6.07 -5.75
C ASP A 52 -13.39 6.43 -5.82
N PRO A 53 -14.31 5.53 -6.23
CA PRO A 53 -15.74 5.85 -6.29
C PRO A 53 -16.35 6.17 -4.91
N VAL A 54 -15.85 5.54 -3.84
CA VAL A 54 -16.31 5.77 -2.47
C VAL A 54 -15.86 7.15 -1.99
N VAL A 55 -14.57 7.46 -2.14
CA VAL A 55 -13.99 8.75 -1.74
C VAL A 55 -14.68 9.90 -2.47
N ARG A 56 -14.81 9.81 -3.80
CA ARG A 56 -15.47 10.84 -4.61
C ARG A 56 -16.96 11.00 -4.25
N SER A 57 -17.64 9.91 -3.88
CA SER A 57 -19.04 9.99 -3.43
C SER A 57 -19.18 10.73 -2.11
N PHE A 58 -18.28 10.50 -1.14
CA PHE A 58 -18.27 11.27 0.11
C PHE A 58 -17.98 12.75 -0.15
N VAL A 59 -16.98 13.08 -0.97
CA VAL A 59 -16.71 14.49 -1.32
C VAL A 59 -17.93 15.14 -1.98
N ARG A 60 -18.61 14.45 -2.89
CA ARG A 60 -19.80 15.00 -3.57
C ARG A 60 -21.01 15.17 -2.65
N LEU A 61 -21.26 14.22 -1.74
CA LEU A 61 -22.49 14.20 -0.92
C LEU A 61 -22.33 14.90 0.43
N VAL A 62 -21.14 14.81 1.03
CA VAL A 62 -20.83 15.34 2.37
C VAL A 62 -19.97 16.61 2.27
N GLY A 63 -19.32 16.86 1.14
CA GLY A 63 -18.42 18.00 0.92
C GLY A 63 -16.97 17.74 1.36
N GLN A 64 -16.71 16.63 2.05
CA GLN A 64 -15.37 16.23 2.52
C GLN A 64 -15.26 14.72 2.66
N CYS A 65 -14.03 14.19 2.66
CA CYS A 65 -13.76 12.78 2.92
C CYS A 65 -12.48 12.59 3.75
N ASN A 66 -12.66 12.34 5.04
CA ASN A 66 -11.58 11.94 5.95
C ASN A 66 -11.14 10.49 5.68
N LEU A 67 -9.85 10.30 5.38
CA LEU A 67 -9.23 9.01 5.14
C LEU A 67 -8.28 8.65 6.30
N LEU A 68 -8.15 7.36 6.61
CA LEU A 68 -7.16 6.87 7.59
C LEU A 68 -6.46 5.63 7.06
N ILE A 69 -5.15 5.58 7.24
CA ILE A 69 -4.32 4.41 6.94
C ILE A 69 -3.93 3.76 8.27
N ALA A 70 -4.45 2.57 8.54
CA ALA A 70 -4.11 1.82 9.74
C ALA A 70 -2.79 1.05 9.54
N GLY A 71 -1.72 1.66 10.06
CA GLY A 71 -0.35 1.12 10.00
C GLY A 71 0.52 1.83 8.97
N ALA A 72 1.64 2.38 9.43
CA ALA A 72 2.60 3.14 8.62
C ALA A 72 3.77 2.27 8.09
N GLY A 73 3.51 1.00 7.78
CA GLY A 73 4.49 0.14 7.13
C GLY A 73 4.64 0.46 5.64
N GLY A 74 5.51 -0.24 4.92
CA GLY A 74 5.76 0.02 3.49
C GLY A 74 4.49 0.06 2.61
N LEU A 75 3.46 -0.74 2.89
CA LEU A 75 2.16 -0.67 2.19
C LEU A 75 1.42 0.65 2.45
N GLY A 76 1.38 1.09 3.70
CA GLY A 76 0.73 2.33 4.09
C GLY A 76 1.40 3.55 3.46
N LEU A 77 2.73 3.57 3.39
CA LEU A 77 3.49 4.65 2.75
C LEU A 77 3.28 4.67 1.22
N TRP A 78 3.24 3.50 0.57
CA TRP A 78 2.86 3.43 -0.85
C TRP A 78 1.45 3.96 -1.09
N LEU A 79 0.49 3.51 -0.27
CA LEU A 79 -0.89 3.96 -0.36
C LEU A 79 -0.98 5.48 -0.18
N LEU A 80 -0.30 6.05 0.82
CA LEU A 80 -0.24 7.49 1.06
C LEU A 80 0.17 8.26 -0.21
N LYS A 81 1.29 7.87 -0.83
CA LYS A 81 1.79 8.53 -2.04
C LYS A 81 0.82 8.39 -3.22
N LEU A 82 0.19 7.22 -3.38
CA LEU A 82 -0.76 6.97 -4.45
C LEU A 82 -2.10 7.71 -4.25
N LEU A 83 -2.60 7.80 -3.03
CA LEU A 83 -3.80 8.58 -2.71
C LEU A 83 -3.59 10.07 -3.02
N ARG A 84 -2.42 10.63 -2.66
CA ARG A 84 -2.06 12.01 -2.99
C ARG A 84 -2.06 12.26 -4.49
N TYR A 85 -1.56 11.29 -5.27
CA TYR A 85 -1.55 11.38 -6.73
C TYR A 85 -2.95 11.23 -7.34
N ILE A 86 -3.74 10.25 -6.91
CA ILE A 86 -5.06 9.95 -7.50
C ILE A 86 -6.09 11.04 -7.16
N PHE A 87 -6.01 11.59 -5.94
CA PHE A 87 -6.95 12.58 -5.43
C PHE A 87 -6.36 13.99 -5.39
N TYR A 88 -5.32 14.27 -6.18
CA TYR A 88 -4.68 15.60 -6.22
C TYR A 88 -5.69 16.73 -6.49
N ASP A 89 -6.76 16.44 -7.24
CA ASP A 89 -7.85 17.36 -7.57
C ASP A 89 -8.80 17.66 -6.39
N LEU A 90 -8.81 16.80 -5.38
CA LEU A 90 -9.71 16.88 -4.22
C LEU A 90 -9.01 17.41 -2.95
N VAL A 91 -7.67 17.47 -2.95
CA VAL A 91 -6.90 17.82 -1.75
C VAL A 91 -6.82 19.34 -1.61
N GLN A 92 -7.65 19.92 -0.74
CA GLN A 92 -7.40 21.23 -0.15
C GLN A 92 -6.49 21.06 1.08
N GLU A 93 -5.18 21.11 0.82
CA GLU A 93 -4.08 21.46 1.75
C GLU A 93 -3.79 20.69 3.05
N LYS A 94 -4.51 19.65 3.49
CA LYS A 94 -4.10 18.90 4.71
C LYS A 94 -4.13 17.38 4.58
N PHE A 95 -2.99 16.81 4.17
CA PHE A 95 -2.66 15.42 4.48
C PHE A 95 -1.78 15.44 5.72
N GLU A 96 -2.38 15.32 6.90
CA GLU A 96 -1.61 15.21 8.14
C GLU A 96 -1.38 13.72 8.46
N GLU A 97 -0.11 13.31 8.59
CA GLU A 97 0.27 11.98 9.06
C GLU A 97 -0.05 11.86 10.57
N HIS A 98 -1.30 11.55 10.90
CA HIS A 98 -1.69 11.32 12.28
C HIS A 98 -1.95 9.84 12.56
N LEU A 99 -1.21 9.29 13.54
CA LEU A 99 -1.53 8.02 14.19
C LEU A 99 -2.95 8.07 14.75
N ILE A 100 -3.70 6.98 14.52
CA ILE A 100 -5.13 6.73 14.85
C ILE A 100 -5.61 7.35 16.17
N VAL A 101 -4.75 7.37 17.21
CA VAL A 101 -5.09 7.88 18.55
C VAL A 101 -5.33 9.39 18.58
N ARG A 102 -4.73 10.17 17.65
CA ARG A 102 -4.99 11.62 17.50
C ARG A 102 -6.10 11.94 16.49
N THR A 103 -6.49 10.97 15.66
CA THR A 103 -7.45 11.18 14.57
C THR A 103 -8.88 11.43 15.07
N LEU A 104 -9.30 10.82 16.19
CA LEU A 104 -10.64 11.07 16.76
C LEU A 104 -10.78 12.50 17.31
N ASP A 105 -9.73 13.03 17.93
CA ASP A 105 -9.72 14.42 18.42
C ASP A 105 -9.56 15.43 17.28
N ALA A 106 -8.82 15.06 16.22
CA ALA A 106 -8.62 15.89 15.03
C ALA A 106 -9.84 15.93 14.09
N VAL A 107 -10.66 14.88 14.08
CA VAL A 107 -11.74 14.69 13.10
C VAL A 107 -13.10 14.62 13.81
N ARG A 108 -13.70 15.79 14.05
CA ARG A 108 -15.01 15.94 14.71
C ARG A 108 -16.16 15.15 14.07
N THR A 109 -16.04 14.80 12.78
CA THR A 109 -17.09 14.09 12.01
C THR A 109 -16.82 12.59 11.84
N GLY A 110 -15.74 12.05 12.43
CA GLY A 110 -15.30 10.66 12.22
C GLY A 110 -14.63 10.42 10.86
N VAL A 111 -14.15 9.19 10.65
CA VAL A 111 -13.40 8.79 9.45
C VAL A 111 -14.32 8.11 8.44
N HIS A 112 -14.27 8.48 7.16
CA HIS A 112 -15.18 7.93 6.15
C HIS A 112 -14.61 6.66 5.49
N VAL A 113 -13.30 6.65 5.25
CA VAL A 113 -12.62 5.51 4.63
C VAL A 113 -11.37 5.15 5.43
N ILE A 114 -11.24 3.87 5.79
CA ILE A 114 -10.08 3.34 6.49
C ILE A 114 -9.45 2.23 5.65
N TYR A 115 -8.12 2.17 5.61
CA TYR A 115 -7.36 1.08 5.01
C TYR A 115 -6.62 0.31 6.11
N ASP A 116 -6.93 -0.96 6.31
CA ASP A 116 -6.26 -1.84 7.27
C ASP A 116 -5.69 -3.08 6.56
N PHE A 117 -4.44 -2.96 6.10
CA PHE A 117 -3.75 -4.05 5.41
C PHE A 117 -3.41 -5.23 6.33
N ALA A 118 -3.17 -4.97 7.62
CA ALA A 118 -2.81 -6.02 8.57
C ALA A 118 -4.03 -6.87 8.94
N SER A 119 -5.20 -6.21 9.07
CA SER A 119 -6.46 -6.85 9.42
C SER A 119 -6.35 -7.66 10.72
N LEU A 120 -5.69 -7.08 11.74
CA LEU A 120 -5.55 -7.70 13.06
C LEU A 120 -6.79 -7.41 13.90
N PRO A 121 -7.19 -8.31 14.84
CA PRO A 121 -8.38 -8.09 15.66
C PRO A 121 -8.38 -6.73 16.37
N ARG A 122 -7.23 -6.32 16.94
CA ARG A 122 -7.09 -5.04 17.64
C ARG A 122 -7.23 -3.83 16.72
N THR A 123 -6.69 -3.87 15.51
CA THR A 123 -6.77 -2.75 14.56
C THR A 123 -8.16 -2.66 13.96
N MET A 124 -8.76 -3.79 13.59
CA MET A 124 -10.12 -3.88 13.07
C MET A 124 -11.17 -3.34 14.03
N THR A 125 -11.13 -3.74 15.30
CA THR A 125 -12.06 -3.20 16.32
C THR A 125 -11.95 -1.69 16.42
N ARG A 126 -10.72 -1.15 16.47
CA ARG A 126 -10.49 0.31 16.52
C ARG A 126 -10.99 1.01 15.26
N SER A 127 -10.68 0.48 14.08
CA SER A 127 -11.12 1.03 12.80
C SER A 127 -12.64 1.14 12.72
N LEU A 128 -13.37 0.08 13.08
CA LEU A 128 -14.85 0.09 13.06
C LEU A 128 -15.45 1.11 14.01
N HIS A 129 -14.83 1.37 15.16
CA HIS A 129 -15.27 2.41 16.09
C HIS A 129 -14.92 3.84 15.64
N CYS A 130 -13.92 4.00 14.76
CA CYS A 130 -13.54 5.31 14.21
C CYS A 130 -14.34 5.70 12.95
N LEU A 131 -15.00 4.72 12.31
CA LEU A 131 -15.79 5.00 11.11
C LEU A 131 -17.00 5.89 11.44
N ALA A 132 -17.14 6.93 10.63
CA ALA A 132 -18.35 7.72 10.53
C ALA A 132 -19.52 6.87 9.99
N GLU A 133 -20.73 7.42 10.07
CA GLU A 133 -21.89 6.77 9.49
C GLU A 133 -21.74 6.59 7.97
N GLY A 134 -22.07 5.41 7.46
CA GLY A 134 -21.85 4.99 6.07
C GLY A 134 -20.39 4.66 5.73
N GLY A 135 -19.49 4.72 6.71
CA GLY A 135 -18.05 4.55 6.49
C GLY A 135 -17.63 3.16 5.99
N VAL A 136 -16.51 3.12 5.27
CA VAL A 136 -16.00 1.93 4.59
C VAL A 136 -14.60 1.58 5.08
N LEU A 137 -14.41 0.32 5.48
CA LEU A 137 -13.12 -0.25 5.85
C LEU A 137 -12.61 -1.20 4.77
N PHE A 138 -11.51 -0.83 4.12
CA PHE A 138 -10.79 -1.67 3.17
C PHE A 138 -9.77 -2.55 3.90
N ILE A 139 -9.79 -3.86 3.68
CA ILE A 139 -8.96 -4.84 4.40
C ILE A 139 -8.05 -5.63 3.48
N GLY A 140 -6.81 -5.86 3.93
CA GLY A 140 -5.80 -6.63 3.19
C GLY A 140 -5.74 -8.12 3.53
N GLY A 141 -6.24 -8.54 4.70
CA GLY A 141 -6.33 -9.96 5.09
C GLY A 141 -4.99 -10.65 5.34
N LEU A 142 -3.90 -9.91 5.58
CA LEU A 142 -2.54 -10.47 5.61
C LEU A 142 -2.19 -11.23 6.90
N SER A 143 -2.98 -11.10 7.98
CA SER A 143 -2.63 -11.70 9.27
C SER A 143 -3.08 -13.15 9.47
N GLY A 144 -3.98 -13.66 8.64
CA GLY A 144 -4.53 -15.02 8.77
C GLY A 144 -5.40 -15.26 10.01
N ASN A 145 -5.74 -14.21 10.79
CA ASN A 145 -6.60 -14.32 11.97
C ASN A 145 -8.06 -14.05 11.61
N ASP A 146 -8.96 -14.81 12.21
CA ASP A 146 -10.38 -14.49 12.21
C ASP A 146 -10.65 -13.27 13.10
N VAL A 147 -11.60 -12.44 12.66
CA VAL A 147 -12.02 -11.23 13.38
C VAL A 147 -13.52 -11.29 13.64
N VAL A 148 -13.90 -10.99 14.88
CA VAL A 148 -15.31 -10.89 15.27
C VAL A 148 -15.82 -9.48 14.97
N LEU A 149 -16.89 -9.39 14.17
CA LEU A 149 -17.48 -8.12 13.77
C LEU A 149 -18.63 -7.70 14.71
N PRO A 150 -18.66 -6.44 15.20
CA PRO A 150 -19.75 -5.91 16.01
C PRO A 150 -20.98 -5.59 15.15
N ILE A 151 -21.77 -6.61 14.81
CA ILE A 151 -22.91 -6.49 13.87
C ILE A 151 -23.90 -5.38 14.24
N LYS A 152 -24.18 -5.17 15.53
CA LYS A 152 -25.07 -4.08 15.99
C LYS A 152 -24.52 -2.69 15.61
N LEU A 153 -23.22 -2.47 15.77
CA LEU A 153 -22.56 -1.22 15.39
C LEU A 153 -22.59 -1.05 13.87
N MET A 154 -22.27 -2.12 13.13
CA MET A 154 -22.27 -2.09 11.66
C MET A 154 -23.65 -1.77 11.09
N ALA A 155 -24.70 -2.41 11.60
CA ALA A 155 -26.07 -2.13 11.17
C ALA A 155 -26.50 -0.70 11.52
N LYS A 156 -26.23 -0.25 12.76
CA LYS A 156 -26.58 1.09 13.24
C LYS A 156 -25.94 2.19 12.38
N ASN A 157 -24.65 2.07 12.11
CA ASN A 157 -23.88 3.09 11.40
C ASN A 157 -23.75 2.79 9.89
N ARG A 158 -24.43 1.76 9.36
CA ARG A 158 -24.40 1.38 7.93
C ARG A 158 -22.96 1.18 7.41
N LEU A 159 -22.12 0.53 8.21
CA LEU A 159 -20.69 0.35 7.89
C LEU A 159 -20.49 -0.76 6.85
N ALA A 160 -19.47 -0.60 6.00
CA ALA A 160 -19.05 -1.63 5.05
C ALA A 160 -17.60 -2.09 5.32
N VAL A 161 -17.34 -3.37 5.09
CA VAL A 161 -15.99 -3.96 5.10
C VAL A 161 -15.75 -4.58 3.72
N ILE A 162 -14.69 -4.17 3.04
CA ILE A 162 -14.40 -4.55 1.65
C ILE A 162 -12.98 -5.13 1.58
N GLY A 163 -12.84 -6.32 1.00
CA GLY A 163 -11.53 -6.90 0.71
C GLY A 163 -10.85 -6.17 -0.44
N ILE A 164 -9.55 -5.90 -0.29
CA ILE A 164 -8.73 -5.28 -1.32
C ILE A 164 -8.35 -6.33 -2.37
N GLU A 165 -8.58 -6.01 -3.64
CA GLU A 165 -8.17 -6.87 -4.75
C GLU A 165 -6.64 -6.87 -4.93
N HIS A 166 -6.08 -8.01 -5.33
CA HIS A 166 -4.68 -8.08 -5.72
C HIS A 166 -4.38 -7.17 -6.92
N GLY A 167 -3.15 -6.65 -6.97
CA GLY A 167 -2.74 -5.79 -8.06
C GLY A 167 -2.62 -6.54 -9.40
N THR A 168 -3.09 -5.93 -10.49
CA THR A 168 -3.00 -6.51 -11.84
C THR A 168 -1.68 -6.19 -12.53
N ILE A 169 -1.38 -6.90 -13.62
CA ILE A 169 -0.20 -6.63 -14.46
C ILE A 169 -0.32 -5.25 -15.13
N GLU A 170 -1.54 -4.85 -15.51
CA GLU A 170 -1.84 -3.55 -16.10
C GLU A 170 -1.60 -2.43 -15.08
N GLN A 171 -1.98 -2.66 -13.82
CA GLN A 171 -1.70 -1.75 -12.72
C GLN A 171 -0.19 -1.65 -12.47
N LEU A 172 0.55 -2.76 -12.50
CA LEU A 172 2.01 -2.75 -12.38
C LEU A 172 2.68 -1.96 -13.53
N LYS A 173 2.25 -2.19 -14.78
CA LYS A 173 2.74 -1.41 -15.94
C LYS A 173 2.44 0.08 -15.78
N SER A 174 1.27 0.42 -15.23
CA SER A 174 0.90 1.82 -14.96
C SER A 174 1.79 2.42 -13.88
N LEU A 175 2.03 1.71 -12.78
CA LEU A 175 2.92 2.15 -11.71
C LEU A 175 4.34 2.42 -12.22
N ILE A 176 4.89 1.53 -13.04
CA ILE A 176 6.22 1.75 -13.63
C ILE A 176 6.26 3.05 -14.43
N LYS A 177 5.24 3.35 -15.23
CA LYS A 177 5.15 4.62 -15.97
C LYS A 177 5.05 5.83 -15.03
N LEU A 178 4.30 5.71 -13.94
CA LEU A 178 4.16 6.79 -12.94
C LEU A 178 5.49 7.09 -12.24
N ILE A 179 6.27 6.05 -11.90
CA ILE A 179 7.61 6.21 -11.33
C ILE A 179 8.57 6.79 -12.37
N ALA A 180 8.58 6.26 -13.59
CA ALA A 180 9.48 6.70 -14.66
C ALA A 180 9.28 8.18 -15.03
N HIS A 181 8.04 8.68 -14.97
CA HIS A 181 7.73 10.09 -15.23
C HIS A 181 7.81 10.98 -13.97
N HIS A 182 8.24 10.46 -12.82
CA HIS A 182 8.30 11.19 -11.54
C HIS A 182 6.94 11.72 -11.04
N ASN A 183 5.83 11.17 -11.52
CA ASN A 183 4.48 11.52 -11.06
C ASN A 183 4.21 11.01 -9.64
N VAL A 184 4.85 9.89 -9.28
CA VAL A 184 4.81 9.30 -7.95
C VAL A 184 6.23 8.94 -7.57
N GLU A 185 6.69 9.39 -6.41
CA GLU A 185 7.97 8.98 -5.86
C GLU A 185 7.82 7.69 -5.05
N PRO A 186 8.84 6.82 -4.98
CA PRO A 186 8.82 5.71 -4.03
C PRO A 186 8.80 6.22 -2.58
N PRO A 187 8.20 5.48 -1.63
CA PRO A 187 8.34 5.76 -0.20
C PRO A 187 9.77 5.49 0.26
N GLU A 188 10.12 5.84 1.49
CA GLU A 188 11.44 5.55 2.04
C GLU A 188 11.73 4.03 2.03
N TYR A 189 12.95 3.68 1.64
CA TYR A 189 13.44 2.32 1.61
C TYR A 189 14.95 2.29 1.86
N LYS A 190 15.44 1.13 2.27
CA LYS A 190 16.86 0.88 2.48
C LYS A 190 17.30 -0.38 1.77
N VAL A 191 18.41 -0.27 1.05
CA VAL A 191 19.04 -1.38 0.34
C VAL A 191 20.07 -2.02 1.27
N TYR A 192 20.01 -3.35 1.38
CA TYR A 192 20.87 -4.15 2.22
C TYR A 192 21.56 -5.23 1.38
N PRO A 193 22.85 -5.53 1.60
CA PRO A 193 23.47 -6.70 1.01
C PRO A 193 22.71 -7.97 1.39
N CYS A 194 22.54 -8.92 0.46
CA CYS A 194 21.84 -10.18 0.71
C CYS A 194 22.36 -10.94 1.94
N LYS A 195 23.68 -10.85 2.22
CA LYS A 195 24.31 -11.43 3.42
C LYS A 195 23.71 -10.93 4.75
N GLN A 196 23.09 -9.75 4.75
CA GLN A 196 22.43 -9.17 5.92
C GLN A 196 20.96 -9.62 6.07
N ALA A 197 20.44 -10.49 5.20
CA ALA A 197 19.05 -10.96 5.28
C ALA A 197 18.64 -11.44 6.70
N PRO A 198 19.44 -12.24 7.44
CA PRO A 198 19.07 -12.64 8.81
C PRO A 198 18.91 -11.45 9.77
N LEU A 199 19.78 -10.44 9.66
CA LEU A 199 19.72 -9.23 10.46
C LEU A 199 18.47 -8.41 10.12
N VAL A 200 18.21 -8.21 8.82
CA VAL A 200 17.04 -7.45 8.33
C VAL A 200 15.74 -8.13 8.78
N MET A 201 15.66 -9.46 8.71
CA MET A 201 14.49 -10.22 9.18
C MET A 201 14.27 -10.05 10.69
N LYS A 202 15.35 -10.02 11.49
CA LYS A 202 15.28 -9.74 12.93
C LYS A 202 14.77 -8.31 13.18
N GLN A 203 15.30 -7.32 12.47
CA GLN A 203 14.86 -5.92 12.58
C GLN A 203 13.37 -5.76 12.19
N LEU A 204 12.93 -6.43 11.12
CA LEU A 204 11.53 -6.45 10.72
C LEU A 204 10.62 -7.03 11.81
N SER A 205 11.04 -8.11 12.48
CA SER A 205 10.25 -8.72 13.57
C SER A 205 10.10 -7.81 14.80
N HIS A 206 11.04 -6.88 15.00
CA HIS A 206 10.99 -5.89 16.07
C HIS A 206 10.44 -4.53 15.60
N SER A 207 9.96 -4.43 14.34
CA SER A 207 9.49 -3.16 13.75
C SER A 207 10.55 -2.05 13.73
N GLU A 208 11.82 -2.41 13.60
CA GLU A 208 12.98 -1.48 13.56
C GLU A 208 13.35 -1.05 12.13
N VAL A 209 12.68 -1.61 11.11
CA VAL A 209 12.87 -1.19 9.71
C VAL A 209 11.85 -0.11 9.38
N GLU A 210 12.36 1.09 9.14
CA GLU A 210 11.58 2.19 8.57
C GLU A 210 11.33 1.93 7.07
N GLY A 211 10.11 2.17 6.61
CA GLY A 211 9.75 2.02 5.21
C GLY A 211 9.85 0.58 4.68
N ARG A 212 10.70 0.37 3.66
CA ARG A 212 10.89 -0.93 3.01
C ARG A 212 12.35 -1.37 2.99
N ALA A 213 12.64 -2.62 3.34
CA ALA A 213 13.93 -3.24 3.08
C ALA A 213 13.97 -3.89 1.70
N VAL A 214 15.06 -3.65 0.95
CA VAL A 214 15.37 -4.30 -0.33
C VAL A 214 16.69 -5.03 -0.18
N LEU A 215 16.74 -6.32 -0.55
CA LEU A 215 17.98 -7.09 -0.53
C LEU A 215 18.63 -7.03 -1.91
N ASP A 216 19.87 -6.57 -1.94
CA ASP A 216 20.73 -6.58 -3.12
C ASP A 216 21.45 -7.93 -3.22
N LEU A 217 21.18 -8.64 -4.31
CA LEU A 217 21.76 -9.94 -4.60
C LEU A 217 23.17 -9.84 -5.21
N GLY A 218 23.64 -8.65 -5.58
CA GLY A 218 25.02 -8.41 -6.00
C GLY A 218 25.34 -8.86 -7.43
N PHE A 219 24.38 -8.73 -8.36
CA PHE A 219 24.68 -8.94 -9.77
C PHE A 219 25.42 -7.74 -10.33
N ASP A 220 26.75 -7.87 -10.50
CA ASP A 220 27.46 -7.09 -11.51
C ASP A 220 26.88 -7.50 -12.86
N LEU A 221 26.03 -6.64 -13.41
CA LEU A 221 25.53 -6.84 -14.77
C LEU A 221 26.75 -6.76 -15.68
N PRO A 222 27.02 -7.76 -16.53
CA PRO A 222 28.12 -7.68 -17.46
C PRO A 222 27.94 -6.41 -18.30
N THR A 223 28.93 -5.52 -18.23
CA THR A 223 29.03 -4.37 -19.12
C THR A 223 29.15 -4.93 -20.54
N GLU A 224 28.24 -4.51 -21.43
CA GLU A 224 28.34 -4.85 -22.86
C GLU A 224 29.64 -4.23 -23.41
N ASP A 225 30.63 -5.07 -23.72
CA ASP A 225 31.71 -4.78 -24.68
C ASP A 225 31.21 -5.02 -26.11
#